data_AF-T0ZFM4-F1
#
_entry.id   AF-T0ZFM4-F1
#
_cell.length_a   1.000
_cell.length_b   1.000
_cell.length_c   1.000
_cell.angle_alpha   90.00
_cell.angle_beta   90.00
_cell.angle_gamma   90.00
#
_symmetry.space_group_name_H-M   'P 1'
#
loop_
_entity.id
_entity.type
_entity.pdbx_description
1 polymer ?
#
loop_
_entity_poly.entity_id
_entity_poly.type
_entity_poly.pdbx_seq_one_letter_code
_entity_poly.pdbx_strand_id
1 'polypeptide(L)' 'MDLSTTYMGLALRNPLVASASPLCHTVEGVRQLADAGAAAVVLHSLFAEELAEEAARQAGLAEAGSDSFAESLSYFPA' A
#
# COMPACT_ATOMS: atom_id res chain seq x y z
N MET A 1 -16.95 -5.50 -28.03
CA MET A 1 -16.93 -6.42 -26.88
C MET A 1 -17.45 -5.65 -25.68
N ASP A 2 -18.35 -6.23 -24.89
CA ASP A 2 -18.82 -5.60 -23.65
C ASP A 2 -17.87 -5.99 -22.52
N LEU A 3 -17.39 -5.00 -21.77
CA LEU A 3 -16.48 -5.18 -20.64
C LEU A 3 -17.15 -4.84 -19.30
N SER A 4 -18.44 -4.48 -19.30
CA SER A 4 -19.15 -4.13 -18.08
C SER A 4 -19.10 -5.26 -17.04
N THR A 5 -19.02 -4.87 -15.76
CA THR A 5 -18.89 -5.82 -14.66
C THR A 5 -19.57 -5.31 -13.39
N THR A 6 -19.89 -6.23 -12.49
CA THR A 6 -20.38 -5.89 -11.14
C THR A 6 -19.30 -6.26 -10.14
N TYR A 7 -18.82 -5.28 -9.38
CA TYR A 7 -17.79 -5.47 -8.35
C TYR A 7 -18.30 -4.95 -7.01
N MET A 8 -18.41 -5.82 -6.01
CA MET A 8 -18.90 -5.48 -4.65
C MET A 8 -20.25 -4.73 -4.65
N GLY A 9 -21.15 -5.07 -5.57
CA GLY A 9 -22.46 -4.41 -5.72
C GLY A 9 -22.44 -3.11 -6.55
N LEU A 10 -21.28 -2.69 -7.05
CA LEU A 10 -21.14 -1.53 -7.95
C LEU A 10 -21.16 -1.98 -9.40
N ALA A 11 -21.98 -1.32 -10.23
CA ALA A 11 -21.95 -1.49 -11.68
C ALA A 11 -20.82 -0.65 -12.27
N LEU A 12 -19.87 -1.30 -12.94
CA LEU A 12 -18.70 -0.68 -13.54
C LEU A 12 -18.73 -0.83 -15.06
N ARG A 13 -18.33 0.22 -15.78
CA ARG A 13 -18.25 0.22 -17.25
C ARG A 13 -17.20 -0.74 -17.81
N ASN A 14 -16.19 -1.10 -17.01
CA ASN A 14 -15.12 -2.03 -17.33
C ASN A 14 -14.46 -2.52 -16.01
N PRO A 15 -13.63 -3.58 -16.02
CA PRO A 15 -13.00 -4.11 -14.80
C PRO A 15 -11.72 -3.36 -14.39
N LEU A 16 -11.38 -2.23 -15.00
CA LEU A 16 -10.13 -1.51 -14.73
C LEU A 16 -10.31 -0.58 -13.53
N VAL A 17 -9.51 -0.81 -12.49
CA VAL A 17 -9.47 -0.01 -11.28
C VAL A 17 -8.06 0.55 -11.11
N ALA A 18 -7.92 1.86 -10.94
CA ALA A 18 -6.63 2.48 -10.68
C ALA A 18 -6.21 2.23 -9.22
N SER A 19 -4.98 1.78 -8.98
CA SER A 19 -4.44 1.59 -7.64
C SER A 19 -4.23 2.93 -6.91
N ALA A 20 -3.98 2.87 -5.60
CA ALA A 20 -3.52 4.02 -4.84
C ALA A 20 -2.21 4.53 -5.47
N SER A 21 -2.29 5.68 -6.12
CA SER A 21 -1.22 6.28 -6.91
C SER A 21 -1.25 7.80 -6.74
N PRO A 22 -0.18 8.53 -7.10
CA PRO A 22 -0.13 9.98 -6.92
C PRO A 22 -1.31 10.74 -7.55
N LEU A 23 -1.89 10.21 -8.63
CA LEU A 23 -3.05 10.77 -9.31
C LEU A 23 -4.34 10.71 -8.45
N CYS A 24 -4.41 9.81 -7.49
CA CYS A 24 -5.54 9.66 -6.57
C CYS A 24 -5.49 10.62 -5.37
N HIS A 25 -4.47 11.49 -5.24
CA HIS A 25 -4.38 12.47 -4.13
C HIS A 25 -5.24 13.73 -4.34
N THR A 26 -5.59 14.04 -5.59
CA THR A 26 -6.31 15.27 -5.94
C THR A 26 -7.56 14.92 -6.71
N VAL A 27 -8.58 15.77 -6.59
CA VAL A 27 -9.84 15.62 -7.33
C VAL A 27 -9.56 15.70 -8.84
N GLU A 28 -8.64 16.57 -9.25
CA GLU A 28 -8.22 16.75 -10.63
C GLU A 28 -7.59 15.47 -11.20
N GLY A 29 -6.71 14.81 -10.45
CA GLY A 29 -6.09 13.57 -10.88
C GLY A 29 -7.09 12.40 -10.96
N VAL A 30 -8.01 12.30 -9.99
CA VAL A 30 -9.10 11.31 -10.06
C VAL A 30 -9.99 11.55 -11.28
N ARG A 31 -10.26 12.82 -11.61
CA ARG A 31 -11.02 13.17 -12.82
C ARG A 31 -10.29 12.75 -14.10
N GLN A 32 -8.97 12.99 -14.18
CA GLN A 32 -8.16 12.53 -15.31
C GLN A 32 -8.19 11.01 -15.48
N LEU A 33 -8.13 10.25 -14.37
CA LEU A 33 -8.26 8.79 -14.41
C LEU A 33 -9.64 8.34 -14.92
N ALA A 34 -10.70 9.01 -14.48
CA ALA A 34 -12.05 8.76 -14.98
C ALA A 34 -12.18 9.12 -16.47
N ASP A 35 -11.58 10.22 -16.93
CA ASP A 35 -11.56 10.62 -18.33
C ASP A 35 -10.75 9.63 -19.19
N ALA A 36 -9.68 9.05 -18.62
CA ALA A 36 -8.82 8.06 -19.27
C ALA A 36 -9.41 6.65 -19.34
N GLY A 37 -10.56 6.39 -18.71
CA GLY A 37 -11.28 5.11 -18.83
C GLY A 37 -11.28 4.23 -17.58
N ALA A 38 -10.65 4.62 -16.47
CA ALA A 38 -10.72 3.86 -15.22
C ALA A 38 -12.16 3.82 -14.68
N ALA A 39 -12.66 2.65 -14.30
CA ALA A 39 -14.03 2.51 -13.81
C ALA A 39 -14.17 2.79 -12.31
N ALA A 40 -13.08 2.63 -11.56
CA ALA A 40 -12.97 3.00 -10.15
C ALA A 40 -11.52 3.35 -9.79
N VAL A 41 -11.30 3.92 -8.60
CA VAL A 41 -9.98 4.23 -8.05
C VAL A 41 -9.88 3.73 -6.61
N VAL A 42 -8.66 3.37 -6.21
CA VAL A 42 -8.32 3.09 -4.81
C VAL A 42 -7.65 4.34 -4.23
N LEU A 43 -8.17 4.82 -3.10
CA LEU A 43 -7.59 5.96 -2.38
C LEU A 43 -6.44 5.50 -1.48
N HIS A 44 -5.58 6.44 -1.10
CA HIS A 44 -4.50 6.18 -0.15
C HIS A 44 -5.04 5.72 1.19
N SER A 45 -4.32 4.81 1.84
CA SER A 45 -4.66 4.35 3.18
C SER A 45 -4.50 5.49 4.17
N LEU A 46 -5.50 5.68 5.03
CA LEU A 46 -5.47 6.67 6.11
C LEU A 46 -4.52 6.27 7.24
N PHE A 47 -4.17 4.98 7.34
CA PHE A 47 -3.38 4.42 8.44
C PHE A 47 -2.03 3.84 7.99
N ALA A 48 -1.52 4.31 6.85
CA ALA A 48 -0.28 3.77 6.28
C ALA A 48 0.92 4.03 7.19
N GLU A 49 0.96 5.20 7.82
CA GLU A 49 2.07 5.66 8.64
C GLU A 49 2.14 4.88 9.95
N GLU A 50 1.01 4.74 10.65
CA GLU A 50 0.92 3.97 11.89
C GLU A 50 1.28 2.50 11.67
N LEU A 51 0.88 1.92 10.53
CA LEU A 51 1.20 0.53 10.21
C LEU A 51 2.70 0.35 9.92
N ALA A 52 3.34 1.33 9.28
CA ALA A 52 4.77 1.30 9.02
C ALA A 52 5.58 1.44 10.32
N GLU A 53 5.17 2.34 11.22
CA GLU A 53 5.78 2.50 12.54
C GLU A 53 5.65 1.22 13.38
N GLU A 54 4.45 0.63 13.42
CA GLU A 54 4.20 -0.61 14.15
C GLU A 54 5.04 -1.77 13.60
N ALA A 55 5.11 -1.90 12.27
CA ALA A 55 5.94 -2.92 11.63
C ALA A 55 7.44 -2.75 11.97
N ALA A 56 7.94 -1.52 11.95
CA ALA A 56 9.32 -1.22 12.33
C ALA A 56 9.61 -1.56 13.80
N ARG A 57 8.66 -1.25 14.71
CA ARG A 57 8.75 -1.60 16.13
C ARG A 57 8.79 -3.12 16.34
N GLN A 58 7.92 -3.86 15.65
CA GLN A 58 7.91 -5.33 15.73
C GLN A 58 9.20 -5.94 15.20
N ALA A 59 9.73 -5.42 14.09
CA ALA A 59 11.01 -5.88 13.54
C ALA A 59 12.16 -5.67 14.54
N GLY A 60 12.23 -4.51 15.19
CA GLY A 60 13.23 -4.25 16.22
C GLY A 60 13.12 -5.20 17.42
N LEU A 61 11.91 -5.56 17.85
CA LEU A 61 11.71 -6.54 18.92
C LEU A 61 12.09 -7.97 18.50
N ALA A 62 11.82 -8.36 17.26
CA ALA A 62 12.20 -9.67 16.74
C ALA A 62 13.73 -9.82 16.64
N GLU A 63 14.43 -8.74 16.28
CA GLU A 63 15.89 -8.71 16.25
C GLU A 63 16.51 -8.64 17.65
N ALA A 64 15.82 -8.02 18.62
CA ALA A 64 16.26 -7.89 20.00
C ALA A 64 16.31 -9.26 20.70
N GLY A 65 17.44 -9.96 20.55
CA GLY A 65 17.68 -11.30 21.07
C GLY A 65 18.29 -12.25 20.05
N SER A 66 18.22 -11.92 18.76
CA SER A 66 18.86 -12.64 17.65
C SER A 66 20.37 -12.79 17.88
N ASP A 67 21.02 -11.70 18.33
CA ASP A 67 22.46 -11.65 18.60
C ASP A 67 22.82 -11.83 20.10
N SER A 68 21.89 -12.31 20.92
CA SER A 68 22.11 -12.48 22.36
C SER A 68 22.77 -13.84 22.67
N PHE A 69 24.08 -13.93 22.46
CA PHE A 69 24.89 -15.11 22.76
C PHE A 69 25.85 -14.86 23.94
N ALA A 70 26.20 -15.93 24.65
CA ALA A 70 27.22 -15.88 25.71
C ALA A 70 28.63 -15.57 25.16
N GLU A 71 28.82 -15.72 23.85
CA GLU A 71 30.05 -15.50 23.11
C GLU A 71 29.87 -14.32 22.15
N SER A 72 30.93 -13.54 21.91
CA SER A 72 30.89 -12.38 21.01
C SER A 72 30.74 -12.82 19.54
N LEU A 73 29.70 -12.33 18.86
CA LEU A 73 29.49 -12.62 17.43
C LEU A 73 30.38 -11.80 16.48
N SER A 74 30.83 -10.61 16.88
CA SER A 74 31.72 -9.75 16.09
C SER A 74 32.59 -8.88 17.01
N TYR A 75 33.83 -8.63 16.59
CA TYR A 75 34.79 -7.73 17.24
C TYR A 75 35.12 -6.47 16.42
N PHE A 76 34.49 -6.31 15.25
CA PHE A 76 34.70 -5.13 14.39
C PHE A 76 33.63 -4.06 14.66
N PRO A 77 33.99 -2.77 14.67
CA PRO A 77 33.01 -1.69 14.77
C PRO A 77 32.19 -1.58 13.48
N ALA A 78 30.95 -1.11 13.61
CA ALA A 78 30.02 -0.79 12.51
C ALA A 78 30.22 0.64 11.99
#